data_AF-A0A7C0X9A4-F1
#
_entry.id   AF-A0A7C0X9A4-F1
#
_cell.length_a   1.000
_cell.length_b   1.000
_cell.length_c   1.000
_cell.angle_alpha   90.00
_cell.angle_beta   90.00
_cell.angle_gamma   90.00
#
_symmetry.space_group_name_H-M   'P 1'
#
loop_
_entity.id
_entity.type
_entity.pdbx_description
1 polymer ?
#
loop_
_entity_poly.entity_id
_entity_poly.type
_entity_poly.pdbx_seq_one_letter_code
_entity_poly.pdbx_strand_id
1 'polypeptide(L)'
;MERTVKITVDGRDYWMRTDLSDEELREVVNYLEDKLDMLEKSAVGMPREKLLLLAALHLALELHEERKLRGAAENRLRELEKRVETLLL
;
A
#
# COMPACT_ATOMS: atom_id res chain seq x y z
N MET A 1 -12.33 -16.29 -4.49
CA MET A 1 -11.66 -17.61 -4.54
C MET A 1 -10.24 -17.35 -5.01
N GLU A 2 -9.22 -17.75 -4.25
CA GLU A 2 -7.83 -17.45 -4.63
C GLU A 2 -7.46 -18.17 -5.93
N ARG A 3 -6.76 -17.44 -6.82
CA ARG A 3 -6.18 -17.95 -8.06
C ARG A 3 -4.72 -17.56 -8.16
N THR A 4 -3.95 -18.32 -8.92
CA THR A 4 -2.57 -17.97 -9.27
C THR A 4 -2.58 -17.18 -10.57
N VAL A 5 -2.02 -15.98 -10.55
CA VAL A 5 -1.94 -15.07 -11.70
C VAL A 5 -0.49 -14.70 -11.97
N LYS A 6 -0.18 -14.46 -13.24
CA LYS A 6 1.09 -13.90 -13.67
C LYS A 6 0.97 -12.39 -13.71
N ILE A 7 1.87 -11.69 -13.02
CA ILE A 7 2.03 -10.23 -13.11
C ILE A 7 3.41 -9.91 -13.67
N THR A 8 3.51 -8.81 -14.39
CA THR A 8 4.78 -8.27 -14.84
C THR A 8 5.02 -6.97 -14.09
N VAL A 9 6.15 -6.89 -13.39
CA VAL A 9 6.60 -5.69 -12.68
C VAL A 9 8.04 -5.48 -13.07
N ASP A 10 8.42 -4.26 -13.47
CA ASP A 10 9.80 -3.96 -13.88
C ASP A 10 10.30 -4.87 -15.01
N GLY A 11 9.42 -5.16 -15.98
CA GLY A 11 9.73 -6.10 -17.08
C GLY A 11 10.05 -7.53 -16.63
N ARG A 12 9.82 -7.87 -15.36
CA ARG A 12 10.02 -9.21 -14.79
C ARG A 12 8.69 -9.85 -14.44
N ASP A 13 8.61 -11.13 -14.74
CA ASP A 13 7.40 -11.90 -14.50
C ASP A 13 7.41 -12.55 -13.11
N TYR A 14 6.31 -12.36 -12.38
CA TYR A 14 6.09 -12.95 -11.07
C TYR A 14 4.76 -13.70 -11.05
N TRP A 15 4.68 -14.73 -10.22
CA TRP A 15 3.45 -15.50 -10.00
C TRP A 15 2.96 -15.25 -8.58
N MET A 16 1.71 -14.82 -8.45
CA MET A 16 1.11 -14.48 -7.17
C MET A 16 -0.22 -15.20 -7.00
N ARG A 17 -0.50 -15.67 -5.77
CA ARG A 17 -1.84 -16.10 -5.38
C ARG A 17 -2.62 -14.91 -4.86
N THR A 18 -3.81 -14.69 -5.41
CA THR A 18 -4.66 -13.56 -5.03
C THR A 18 -6.13 -13.87 -5.31
N ASP A 19 -7.01 -13.26 -4.53
CA ASP A 19 -8.45 -13.21 -4.76
C ASP A 19 -8.91 -11.89 -5.40
N LEU A 20 -7.98 -10.97 -5.69
CA LEU A 20 -8.26 -9.72 -6.38
C LEU A 20 -8.78 -9.97 -7.79
N SER A 21 -9.70 -9.10 -8.21
CA SER A 21 -10.12 -8.99 -9.62
C SER A 21 -8.94 -8.56 -10.50
N ASP A 22 -9.05 -8.78 -11.81
CA ASP A 22 -8.03 -8.31 -12.76
C ASP A 22 -7.85 -6.79 -12.74
N GLU A 23 -8.90 -6.05 -12.40
CA GLU A 23 -8.90 -4.59 -12.36
C GLU A 23 -8.17 -4.08 -11.11
N GLU A 24 -8.52 -4.57 -9.92
CA GLU A 24 -7.81 -4.26 -8.67
C GLU A 24 -6.34 -4.66 -8.75
N LEU A 25 -6.03 -5.81 -9.34
CA LEU A 25 -4.66 -6.27 -9.52
C LEU A 25 -3.87 -5.32 -10.44
N ARG A 26 -4.50 -4.87 -11.53
CA ARG A 26 -3.88 -3.90 -12.45
C ARG A 26 -3.61 -2.58 -11.76
N GLU A 27 -4.53 -2.09 -10.93
CA GLU A 27 -4.33 -0.88 -10.13
C GLU A 27 -3.13 -1.02 -9.19
N VAL A 28 -3.02 -2.14 -8.47
CA VAL A 28 -1.89 -2.40 -7.56
C VAL A 28 -0.55 -2.48 -8.31
N VAL A 29 -0.52 -3.15 -9.47
CA VAL A 29 0.70 -3.25 -10.29
C VAL A 29 1.11 -1.89 -10.83
N ASN A 30 0.16 -1.12 -11.39
CA ASN A 30 0.43 0.22 -11.89
C ASN A 30 0.95 1.15 -10.78
N TYR A 31 0.40 1.04 -9.57
CA TYR A 31 0.86 1.83 -8.44
C TYR A 31 2.33 1.54 -8.06
N LEU A 32 2.74 0.27 -8.14
CA LEU A 32 4.14 -0.11 -7.92
C LEU A 32 5.05 0.39 -9.05
N GLU A 33 4.63 0.29 -10.30
CA GLU A 33 5.39 0.81 -11.45
C GLU A 33 5.59 2.33 -11.35
N ASP A 34 4.52 3.08 -11.04
CA ASP A 34 4.61 4.52 -10.83
C ASP A 34 5.61 4.88 -9.72
N LYS A 35 5.62 4.10 -8.61
CA LYS A 35 6.59 4.29 -7.53
C LYS A 35 8.02 4.03 -7.99
N LEU A 36 8.25 2.97 -8.76
CA LEU A 36 9.57 2.64 -9.30
C LEU A 36 10.07 3.73 -10.24
N ASP A 37 9.22 4.24 -11.14
CA ASP A 37 9.54 5.33 -12.05
C ASP A 37 9.91 6.64 -11.32
N MET A 38 9.21 6.93 -10.22
CA MET A 38 9.56 8.07 -9.36
C MET A 38 10.92 7.87 -8.68
N LEU A 39 11.16 6.67 -8.16
CA LEU A 39 12.40 6.36 -7.47
C LEU A 39 13.61 6.36 -8.42
N GLU A 40 13.47 5.83 -9.64
CA GLU A 40 14.55 5.86 -10.65
C GLU A 40 15.04 7.28 -10.94
N LYS A 41 14.12 8.24 -11.04
CA LYS A 41 14.44 9.65 -11.27
C LYS A 41 15.22 10.27 -10.10
N SER A 42 14.97 9.82 -8.88
CA SER A 42 15.59 10.35 -7.66
C SER A 42 16.85 9.60 -7.21
N ALA A 43 17.02 8.35 -7.65
CA ALA A 43 18.07 7.42 -7.21
C ALA A 43 18.90 6.90 -8.40
N VAL A 44 19.35 7.82 -9.27
CA VAL A 44 20.09 7.49 -10.50
C VAL A 44 21.35 6.65 -10.18
N GLY A 45 21.51 5.54 -10.91
CA GLY A 45 22.65 4.64 -10.77
C GLY A 45 22.53 3.61 -9.64
N MET A 46 21.41 3.58 -8.92
CA MET A 46 21.15 2.54 -7.92
C MET A 46 20.91 1.18 -8.60
N PRO A 47 21.50 0.07 -8.07
CA PRO A 47 21.16 -1.27 -8.51
C PRO A 47 19.66 -1.56 -8.40
N ARG A 48 19.09 -2.24 -9.39
CA ARG A 48 17.63 -2.43 -9.49
C ARG A 48 17.04 -3.16 -8.28
N GLU A 49 17.75 -4.14 -7.73
CA GLU A 49 17.33 -4.86 -6.53
C GLU A 49 17.19 -3.94 -5.31
N LYS A 50 18.08 -2.93 -5.20
CA LYS A 50 17.99 -1.92 -4.12
C LYS A 50 16.83 -0.96 -4.35
N LEU A 51 16.54 -0.63 -5.61
CA LEU A 51 15.39 0.20 -5.96
C LEU A 51 14.06 -0.50 -5.63
N LEU A 52 13.94 -1.79 -5.95
CA LEU A 52 12.78 -2.61 -5.59
C LEU A 52 12.60 -2.69 -4.06
N LEU A 53 13.70 -2.87 -3.31
CA LEU A 53 13.65 -2.84 -1.85
C LEU A 53 13.21 -1.47 -1.32
N LEU A 54 13.68 -0.38 -1.92
CA LEU A 54 13.29 0.98 -1.55
C LEU A 54 11.80 1.23 -1.82
N ALA A 55 11.28 0.76 -2.97
CA ALA A 55 9.86 0.82 -3.29
C ALA A 55 9.03 0.04 -2.25
N ALA A 56 9.45 -1.18 -1.90
CA ALA A 56 8.78 -1.97 -0.87
C ALA A 56 8.76 -1.25 0.50
N LEU A 57 9.86 -0.58 0.88
CA LEU A 57 9.94 0.20 2.12
C LEU A 57 9.00 1.42 2.09
N HIS A 58 8.93 2.13 0.96
CA HIS A 58 8.02 3.28 0.80
C HIS A 58 6.56 2.84 0.93
N LEU A 59 6.17 1.76 0.25
CA LEU A 59 4.81 1.20 0.32
C LEU A 59 4.47 0.72 1.74
N ALA A 60 5.42 0.09 2.43
CA ALA A 60 5.24 -0.33 3.82
C ALA A 60 5.08 0.87 4.76
N LEU A 61 5.82 1.96 4.54
CA LEU A 61 5.70 3.19 5.31
C LEU A 61 4.34 3.84 5.10
N GLU A 62 3.89 3.98 3.85
CA GLU A 62 2.58 4.56 3.52
C GLU A 62 1.44 3.77 4.18
N LEU A 63 1.49 2.45 4.10
CA LEU A 63 0.51 1.59 4.79
C LEU A 63 0.57 1.74 6.31
N HIS A 64 1.76 1.89 6.88
CA HIS A 64 1.93 2.09 8.32
C HIS A 64 1.35 3.43 8.79
N GLU A 65 1.60 4.49 8.03
CA GLU A 65 1.09 5.83 8.31
C GLU A 65 -0.45 5.87 8.20
N GLU A 66 -1.03 5.28 7.16
CA GLU A 66 -2.49 5.20 6.99
C GLU A 66 -3.16 4.43 8.14
N ARG A 67 -2.58 3.30 8.56
CA ARG A 67 -3.07 2.54 9.72
C ARG A 67 -3.02 3.36 11.00
N LYS A 68 -1.97 4.15 11.20
CA LYS A 68 -1.82 5.04 12.36
C LYS A 68 -2.87 6.14 12.36
N LEU A 69 -3.10 6.79 11.21
CA LEU A 69 -4.13 7.83 11.05
C LEU A 69 -5.53 7.28 11.30
N ARG A 70 -5.86 6.12 10.72
CA ARG A 70 -7.12 5.42 10.94
C ARG A 70 -7.32 5.09 12.43
N GLY A 71 -6.31 4.52 13.09
CA GLY A 71 -6.39 4.20 14.52
C GLY A 71 -6.61 5.44 15.40
N ALA A 72 -5.98 6.56 15.06
CA ALA A 72 -6.21 7.83 15.74
C ALA A 72 -7.64 8.35 15.53
N ALA A 73 -8.17 8.26 14.31
CA ALA A 73 -9.55 8.66 14.01
C ALA A 73 -10.58 7.79 14.74
N GLU A 74 -10.39 6.47 14.78
CA GLU A 74 -11.24 5.53 15.52
C GLU A 74 -11.21 5.82 17.03
N ASN A 75 -10.04 6.14 17.60
CA ASN A 75 -9.94 6.55 19.00
C ASN A 75 -10.68 7.85 19.28
N ARG A 76 -10.57 8.83 18.37
CA ARG A 76 -11.28 10.12 18.49
C ARG A 76 -12.79 9.94 18.42
N LEU A 77 -13.27 9.07 17.53
CA LEU A 77 -14.69 8.73 17.41
C LEU A 77 -15.21 8.11 18.72
N ARG A 78 -14.49 7.11 19.27
CA ARG A 78 -14.84 6.49 20.56
C ARG A 78 -14.88 7.49 21.72
N GLU A 79 -13.96 8.46 21.74
CA GLU A 79 -13.93 9.53 22.74
C GLU A 79 -15.16 10.44 22.62
N LEU A 80 -15.55 10.80 21.40
CA LEU A 80 -16.73 11.62 21.13
C LEU A 80 -18.02 10.88 21.49
N GLU A 81 -18.15 9.59 21.15
CA GLU A 81 -19.30 8.75 21.52
C GLU A 81 -19.51 8.74 23.04
N LYS A 82 -18.45 8.47 23.82
CA LYS A 82 -18.52 8.50 25.29
C LYS A 82 -18.94 9.87 25.83
N ARG A 83 -18.46 10.96 25.22
CA ARG A 83 -18.82 12.32 25.66
C ARG A 83 -20.29 12.63 25.38
N VAL A 84 -20.81 12.19 24.24
CA VAL A 84 -22.23 12.34 23.90
C VAL A 84 -23.09 11.52 24.86
N GLU A 85 -22.73 10.27 25.14
CA GLU A 85 -23.43 9.43 26.13
C GLU A 85 -23.45 10.09 27.53
N THR A 86 -22.34 10.67 27.96
CA THR A 86 -22.24 11.35 29.25
C THR A 86 -23.11 12.61 29.34
N LEU A 87 -23.39 13.27 28.20
CA LEU A 87 -24.21 14.49 28.16
C LEU A 87 -25.72 14.20 28.00
N LEU A 88 -26.08 12.99 27.59
CA LEU A 88 -27.46 12.53 27.43
C LEU A 88 -28.01 11.81 28.68
N LEU A 89 -27.16 11.56 29.67
CA LEU A 89 -27.47 11.06 31.01
C LEU A 89 -27.40 12.19 32.03
#